data_AF-A0A4D7ANN8-F1
#
_entry.id   AF-A0A4D7ANN8-F1
#
_cell.length_a   1.000
_cell.length_b   1.000
_cell.length_c   1.000
_cell.angle_alpha   90.00
_cell.angle_beta   90.00
_cell.angle_gamma   90.00
#
_symmetry.space_group_name_H-M   'P 1'
#
loop_
_entity.id
_entity.type
_entity.pdbx_description
1 polymer ?
#
loop_
_entity_poly.entity_id
_entity_poly.type
_entity_poly.pdbx_seq_one_letter_code
_entity_poly.pdbx_strand_id
1 'polypeptide(L)'
;MADKTIGSLPVASQLDNDSLLVVEQQSQARSIKGELIKKFAQAAAAESVSAAQKAAEEAQLAKQGADVAKEAAEEARTGAENAKDAAETAKNAIENMTVSAETLPPESNATATKTAVAESFHIAFGIPRGKQGEPGPQGQQGIQGPPGPQGPSGVAVAAEGQYAFNIDENGHLILYYTGDSAPDFEIGEDGHLYLNIA
;
A
#
# COMPACT_ATOMS: atom_id res chain seq x y z
N MET A 1 49.50 -81.40 -78.44
CA MET A 1 49.90 -81.00 -77.07
C MET A 1 48.83 -81.54 -76.13
N ALA A 2 49.19 -82.23 -75.05
CA ALA A 2 48.19 -82.74 -74.10
C ALA A 2 47.45 -81.56 -73.47
N ASP A 3 46.13 -81.58 -73.54
CA ASP A 3 45.30 -80.54 -72.93
C ASP A 3 45.53 -80.56 -71.43
N LYS A 4 45.99 -79.43 -70.87
CA LYS A 4 46.09 -79.30 -69.43
C LYS A 4 44.69 -79.16 -68.87
N THR A 5 44.32 -80.06 -67.96
CA THR A 5 43.05 -79.93 -67.24
C THR A 5 43.10 -78.69 -66.34
N ILE A 6 41.96 -78.05 -66.13
CA ILE A 6 41.88 -76.78 -65.36
C ILE A 6 42.49 -76.88 -63.95
N GLY A 7 42.46 -78.05 -63.33
CA GLY A 7 43.06 -78.31 -62.01
C GLY A 7 44.60 -78.39 -61.99
N SER A 8 45.26 -78.44 -63.15
CA SER A 8 46.72 -78.46 -63.27
C SER A 8 47.34 -77.08 -63.52
N LEU A 9 46.50 -76.04 -63.60
CA LEU A 9 46.93 -74.66 -63.81
C LEU A 9 47.24 -73.98 -62.47
N PRO A 10 48.27 -73.11 -62.41
CA PRO A 10 48.56 -72.33 -61.21
C PRO A 10 47.40 -71.38 -60.89
N VAL A 11 47.01 -71.33 -59.61
CA VAL A 11 45.95 -70.45 -59.13
C VAL A 11 46.44 -69.00 -59.14
N ALA A 12 45.62 -68.08 -59.66
CA ALA A 12 45.92 -66.66 -59.63
C ALA A 12 45.89 -66.14 -58.18
N SER A 13 46.91 -65.39 -57.79
CA SER A 13 47.00 -64.75 -56.45
C SER A 13 46.23 -63.43 -56.36
N GLN A 14 45.87 -62.84 -57.50
CA GLN A 14 45.18 -61.56 -57.58
C GLN A 14 44.33 -61.48 -58.86
N LEU A 15 43.35 -60.58 -58.85
CA LEU A 15 42.50 -60.27 -60.00
C LEU A 15 42.72 -58.82 -60.45
N ASP A 16 43.44 -58.65 -61.54
CA ASP A 16 43.71 -57.36 -62.17
C ASP A 16 42.59 -57.00 -63.17
N ASN A 17 42.56 -55.76 -63.64
CA ASN A 17 41.50 -55.30 -64.54
C ASN A 17 41.51 -56.06 -65.88
N ASP A 18 42.71 -56.38 -66.37
CA ASP A 18 42.92 -57.11 -67.63
C ASP A 18 42.99 -58.63 -67.45
N SER A 19 42.86 -59.15 -66.22
CA SER A 19 42.79 -60.60 -65.99
C SER A 19 41.59 -61.20 -66.73
N LEU A 20 41.77 -62.36 -67.37
CA LEU A 20 40.73 -63.05 -68.12
C LEU A 20 40.33 -64.34 -67.39
N LEU A 21 39.03 -64.49 -67.11
CA LEU A 21 38.46 -65.74 -66.63
C LEU A 21 37.68 -66.39 -67.76
N VAL A 22 37.90 -67.69 -67.97
CA VAL A 22 37.12 -68.47 -68.92
C VAL A 22 35.78 -68.82 -68.29
N VAL A 23 34.71 -68.59 -69.04
CA VAL A 23 33.34 -68.98 -68.68
C VAL A 23 32.71 -69.71 -69.85
N GLU A 24 31.75 -70.57 -69.57
CA GLU A 24 30.90 -71.14 -70.61
C GLU A 24 29.57 -70.37 -70.64
N GLN A 25 29.16 -69.90 -71.81
CA GLN A 25 27.82 -69.35 -72.04
C GLN A 25 27.29 -69.93 -73.34
N GLN A 26 26.06 -70.47 -73.29
CA GLN A 26 25.38 -71.02 -74.47
C GLN A 26 26.22 -72.07 -75.22
N SER A 27 26.88 -72.98 -74.49
CA SER A 27 27.75 -74.03 -75.06
C SER A 27 29.01 -73.51 -75.78
N GLN A 28 29.39 -72.26 -75.54
CA GLN A 28 30.63 -71.65 -76.05
C GLN A 28 31.50 -71.14 -74.91
N ALA A 29 32.80 -71.45 -74.96
CA ALA A 29 33.79 -70.84 -74.08
C ALA A 29 33.99 -69.36 -74.45
N ARG A 30 33.80 -68.48 -73.47
CA ARG A 30 34.00 -67.02 -73.56
C ARG A 30 34.95 -66.56 -72.46
N SER A 31 35.44 -65.33 -72.56
CA SER A 31 36.25 -64.72 -71.49
C SER A 31 35.52 -63.55 -70.84
N ILE A 32 35.72 -63.39 -69.53
CA ILE A 32 35.28 -62.23 -68.75
C ILE A 32 36.52 -61.51 -68.21
N LYS A 33 36.56 -60.18 -68.37
CA LYS A 33 37.62 -59.34 -67.78
C LYS A 33 37.42 -59.16 -66.28
N GLY A 34 38.51 -59.13 -65.52
CA GLY A 34 38.51 -58.86 -64.08
C GLY A 34 37.89 -57.50 -63.74
N GLU A 35 38.01 -56.51 -64.62
CA GLU A 35 37.31 -55.22 -64.48
C GLU A 35 35.79 -55.39 -64.36
N LEU A 36 35.18 -56.28 -65.15
CA LEU A 36 33.73 -56.50 -65.12
C LEU A 36 33.31 -57.13 -63.79
N ILE A 37 34.09 -58.08 -63.27
CA ILE A 37 33.86 -58.72 -61.97
C ILE A 37 33.96 -57.69 -60.83
N LYS A 38 34.98 -56.81 -60.88
CA LYS A 38 35.12 -55.71 -59.90
C LYS A 38 33.93 -54.77 -59.93
N LYS A 39 33.43 -54.40 -61.12
CA LYS A 39 32.22 -53.57 -61.26
C LYS A 39 30.99 -54.24 -60.66
N PHE A 40 30.80 -55.54 -60.87
CA PHE A 40 29.71 -56.29 -60.24
C PHE A 40 29.84 -56.33 -58.72
N ALA A 41 31.04 -56.56 -58.19
CA ALA A 41 31.29 -56.55 -56.75
C ALA A 41 31.05 -55.16 -56.12
N GLN A 42 31.50 -54.09 -56.80
CA GLN A 42 31.23 -52.72 -56.40
C GLN A 42 29.73 -52.40 -56.42
N ALA A 43 29.01 -52.81 -57.46
CA ALA A 43 27.56 -52.63 -57.55
C ALA A 43 26.83 -53.38 -56.43
N ALA A 44 27.25 -54.61 -56.11
CA ALA A 44 26.68 -55.39 -55.02
C ALA A 44 26.94 -54.75 -53.63
N ALA A 45 28.08 -54.08 -53.45
CA ALA A 45 28.40 -53.36 -52.21
C ALA A 45 27.79 -51.96 -52.13
N ALA A 46 27.45 -51.34 -53.27
CA ALA A 46 27.01 -49.95 -53.34
C ALA A 46 25.74 -49.69 -52.52
N GLU A 47 24.78 -50.62 -52.56
CA GLU A 47 23.53 -50.50 -51.80
C GLU A 47 23.80 -50.49 -50.29
N SER A 48 24.64 -51.40 -49.80
CA SER A 48 25.05 -51.46 -48.38
C SER A 48 25.79 -50.20 -47.93
N VAL A 49 26.68 -49.66 -48.77
CA VAL A 49 27.38 -48.40 -48.48
C VAL A 49 26.41 -47.23 -48.43
N SER A 50 25.49 -47.13 -49.38
CA SER A 50 24.47 -46.07 -49.41
C SER A 50 23.54 -46.14 -48.20
N ALA A 51 23.14 -47.35 -47.79
CA ALA A 51 22.32 -47.54 -46.59
C ALA A 51 23.07 -47.11 -45.32
N ALA A 52 24.35 -47.45 -45.20
CA ALA A 52 25.19 -47.04 -44.08
C ALA A 52 25.38 -45.51 -44.02
N GLN A 53 25.57 -44.85 -45.18
CA GLN A 53 25.66 -43.40 -45.26
C GLN A 53 24.36 -42.73 -44.80
N LYS A 54 23.21 -43.21 -45.27
CA LYS A 54 21.91 -42.69 -44.86
C LYS A 54 21.66 -42.88 -43.36
N ALA A 55 22.01 -44.04 -42.81
CA ALA A 55 21.90 -44.28 -41.37
C ALA A 55 22.82 -43.35 -40.54
N ALA A 56 24.01 -43.04 -41.04
CA ALA A 56 24.90 -42.08 -40.40
C ALA A 56 24.34 -40.66 -40.42
N GLU A 57 23.72 -40.25 -41.52
CA GLU A 57 23.06 -38.94 -41.64
C GLU A 57 21.85 -38.82 -40.70
N GLU A 58 21.00 -39.85 -40.64
CA GLU A 58 19.87 -39.93 -39.70
C GLU A 58 20.35 -39.85 -38.24
N ALA A 59 21.44 -40.55 -37.89
CA ALA A 59 22.03 -40.47 -36.55
C ALA A 59 22.57 -39.06 -36.23
N GLN A 60 23.15 -38.37 -37.22
CA GLN A 60 23.62 -37.00 -37.05
C GLN A 60 22.46 -36.02 -36.84
N LEU A 61 21.37 -36.17 -37.61
CA LEU A 61 20.15 -35.38 -37.42
C LEU A 61 19.53 -35.62 -36.04
N ALA A 62 19.48 -36.87 -35.58
CA ALA A 62 19.00 -37.21 -34.25
C ALA A 62 19.86 -36.56 -33.14
N LYS A 63 21.19 -36.54 -33.31
CA LYS A 63 22.09 -35.84 -32.39
C LYS A 63 21.82 -34.33 -32.38
N GLN A 64 21.70 -33.69 -33.54
CA GLN A 64 21.39 -32.26 -33.63
C GLN A 64 20.05 -31.94 -32.95
N GLY A 65 19.03 -32.78 -33.15
CA GLY A 65 17.75 -32.64 -32.45
C GLY A 65 17.87 -32.75 -30.92
N ALA A 66 18.71 -33.65 -30.43
CA ALA A 66 18.98 -33.78 -29.00
C ALA A 66 19.73 -32.55 -28.43
N ASP A 67 20.68 -31.99 -29.18
CA ASP A 67 21.41 -30.79 -28.78
C ASP A 67 20.47 -29.58 -28.69
N VAL A 68 19.59 -29.39 -29.68
CA VAL A 68 18.55 -28.35 -29.65
C VAL A 68 17.58 -28.53 -28.48
N ALA A 69 17.15 -29.77 -28.20
CA ALA A 69 16.27 -30.05 -27.07
C ALA A 69 16.95 -29.73 -25.72
N LYS A 70 18.25 -29.98 -25.62
CA LYS A 70 19.05 -29.63 -24.44
C LYS A 70 19.14 -28.11 -24.27
N GLU A 71 19.45 -27.36 -25.33
CA GLU A 71 19.50 -25.89 -25.29
C GLU A 71 18.15 -25.30 -24.88
N ALA A 72 17.06 -25.77 -25.46
CA ALA A 72 15.71 -25.33 -25.10
C ALA A 72 15.38 -25.63 -23.62
N ALA A 73 15.84 -26.75 -23.08
CA ALA A 73 15.66 -27.08 -21.66
C ALA A 73 16.49 -26.17 -20.74
N GLU A 74 17.69 -25.78 -21.14
CA GLU A 74 18.54 -24.83 -20.40
C GLU A 74 17.92 -23.43 -20.41
N GLU A 75 17.41 -22.96 -21.54
CA GLU A 75 16.67 -21.69 -21.65
C GLU A 75 15.43 -21.68 -20.76
N ALA A 76 14.65 -22.77 -20.77
CA ALA A 76 13.48 -22.91 -19.92
C ALA A 76 13.85 -22.87 -18.43
N ARG A 77 14.96 -23.50 -18.04
CA ARG A 77 15.48 -23.46 -16.66
C ARG A 77 15.85 -22.03 -16.25
N THR A 78 16.60 -21.32 -17.09
CA THR A 78 16.98 -19.92 -16.82
C THR A 78 15.76 -19.01 -16.75
N GLY A 79 14.77 -19.20 -17.63
CA GLY A 79 13.51 -18.47 -17.57
C GLY A 79 12.75 -18.71 -16.27
N ALA A 80 12.71 -19.96 -15.79
CA ALA A 80 12.08 -20.30 -14.52
C ALA A 80 12.80 -19.70 -13.31
N GLU A 81 14.14 -19.67 -13.32
CA GLU A 81 14.94 -19.08 -12.25
C GLU A 81 14.75 -17.56 -12.17
N ASN A 82 14.79 -16.86 -13.31
CA ASN A 82 14.49 -15.43 -13.39
C ASN A 82 13.07 -15.11 -12.88
N ALA A 83 12.09 -15.95 -13.23
CA ALA A 83 10.72 -15.76 -12.76
C ALA A 83 10.60 -15.96 -11.24
N LYS A 84 11.32 -16.93 -10.68
CA LYS A 84 11.42 -17.16 -9.24
C LYS A 84 12.03 -15.94 -8.54
N ASP A 85 13.16 -15.43 -9.02
CA ASP A 85 13.85 -14.28 -8.42
C ASP A 85 12.99 -13.01 -8.48
N ALA A 86 12.30 -12.79 -9.59
CA ALA A 86 11.36 -11.68 -9.73
C ALA A 86 10.19 -11.81 -8.74
N ALA A 87 9.67 -13.02 -8.53
CA ALA A 87 8.62 -13.28 -7.56
C ALA A 87 9.10 -13.07 -6.11
N GLU A 88 10.31 -13.51 -5.78
CA GLU A 88 10.92 -13.28 -4.46
C GLU A 88 11.16 -11.79 -4.21
N THR A 89 11.65 -11.07 -5.21
CA THR A 89 11.82 -9.61 -5.14
C THR A 89 10.48 -8.92 -4.88
N ALA A 90 9.43 -9.29 -5.62
CA ALA A 90 8.09 -8.73 -5.42
C ALA A 90 7.51 -9.06 -4.05
N LYS A 91 7.69 -10.30 -3.57
CA LYS A 91 7.29 -10.72 -2.22
C LYS A 91 7.99 -9.87 -1.15
N ASN A 92 9.31 -9.74 -1.24
CA ASN A 92 10.10 -8.97 -0.29
C ASN A 92 9.73 -7.48 -0.32
N ALA A 93 9.45 -6.92 -1.50
CA ALA A 93 8.99 -5.54 -1.64
C ALA A 93 7.67 -5.29 -0.90
N ILE A 94 6.76 -6.27 -0.90
CA ILE A 94 5.47 -6.19 -0.18
C ILE A 94 5.66 -6.43 1.32
N GLU A 95 6.44 -7.44 1.72
CA GLU A 95 6.68 -7.77 3.13
C GLU A 95 7.40 -6.63 3.88
N ASN A 96 8.32 -5.95 3.21
CA ASN A 96 9.06 -4.82 3.78
C ASN A 96 8.36 -3.47 3.60
N MET A 97 7.14 -3.47 3.07
CA MET A 97 6.38 -2.24 2.82
C MET A 97 6.07 -1.56 4.15
N THR A 98 6.32 -0.25 4.21
CA THR A 98 6.11 0.54 5.43
C THR A 98 4.92 1.48 5.27
N VAL A 99 4.26 1.76 6.38
CA VAL A 99 3.09 2.65 6.41
C VAL A 99 3.25 3.66 7.54
N SER A 100 2.96 4.92 7.26
CA SER A 100 2.86 5.99 8.25
C SER A 100 1.52 6.71 8.14
N ALA A 101 1.11 7.34 9.24
CA ALA A 101 -0.05 8.20 9.27
C ALA A 101 0.26 9.47 10.06
N GLU A 102 -0.20 10.61 9.53
CA GLU A 102 -0.12 11.92 10.17
C GLU A 102 -1.52 12.50 10.32
N THR A 103 -1.81 13.09 11.48
CA THR A 103 -3.08 13.79 11.70
C THR A 103 -2.99 15.19 11.09
N LEU A 104 -3.89 15.49 10.15
CA LEU A 104 -3.99 16.80 9.50
C LEU A 104 -4.99 17.72 10.23
N PRO A 105 -4.90 19.04 10.05
CA PRO A 105 -5.89 19.99 10.57
C PRO A 105 -7.33 19.68 10.12
N PRO A 106 -8.36 20.09 10.89
CA PRO A 106 -9.74 20.01 10.46
C PRO A 106 -9.97 20.70 9.11
N GLU A 107 -10.98 20.23 8.36
CA GLU A 107 -11.30 20.69 7.00
C GLU A 107 -10.22 20.45 5.93
N SER A 108 -9.09 19.80 6.27
CA SER A 108 -8.12 19.37 5.26
C SER A 108 -8.65 18.19 4.45
N ASN A 109 -8.14 18.01 3.23
CA ASN A 109 -8.40 16.81 2.45
C ASN A 109 -7.56 15.63 2.96
N ALA A 110 -8.14 14.43 2.97
CA ALA A 110 -7.36 13.22 3.20
C ALA A 110 -6.36 12.99 2.07
N THR A 111 -5.17 12.51 2.41
CA THR A 111 -4.11 12.23 1.44
C THR A 111 -3.57 10.82 1.60
N ALA A 112 -3.12 10.23 0.49
CA ALA A 112 -2.38 8.98 0.46
C ALA A 112 -1.26 9.12 -0.56
N THR A 113 -0.01 9.01 -0.11
CA THR A 113 1.16 9.15 -0.98
C THR A 113 1.96 7.86 -0.97
N LYS A 114 2.25 7.32 -2.15
CA LYS A 114 3.14 6.17 -2.33
C LYS A 114 4.52 6.65 -2.78
N THR A 115 5.55 6.27 -2.04
CA THR A 115 6.95 6.57 -2.36
C THR A 115 7.73 5.27 -2.49
N ALA A 116 8.54 5.12 -3.54
CA ALA A 116 9.49 4.01 -3.64
C ALA A 116 10.68 4.29 -2.71
N VAL A 117 11.03 3.33 -1.86
CA VAL A 117 12.16 3.44 -0.92
C VAL A 117 13.02 2.20 -1.07
N ALA A 118 14.19 2.35 -1.69
CA ALA A 118 15.06 1.24 -2.08
C ALA A 118 14.29 0.14 -2.86
N GLU A 119 14.26 -1.09 -2.36
CA GLU A 119 13.58 -2.25 -2.96
C GLU A 119 12.12 -2.43 -2.48
N SER A 120 11.55 -1.45 -1.79
CA SER A 120 10.19 -1.52 -1.24
C SER A 120 9.43 -0.18 -1.42
N PHE A 121 8.26 -0.07 -0.77
CA PHE A 121 7.38 1.09 -0.85
C PHE A 121 7.02 1.61 0.55
N HIS A 122 6.83 2.92 0.64
CA HIS A 122 6.27 3.59 1.80
C HIS A 122 4.92 4.22 1.44
N ILE A 123 3.89 4.00 2.25
CA ILE A 123 2.60 4.68 2.15
C ILE A 123 2.44 5.65 3.30
N ALA A 124 2.29 6.93 3.00
CA ALA A 124 1.99 7.96 3.98
C ALA A 124 0.53 8.39 3.85
N PHE A 125 -0.24 8.26 4.93
CA PHE A 125 -1.61 8.74 5.03
C PHE A 125 -1.67 10.07 5.79
N GLY A 126 -2.29 11.08 5.18
CA GLY A 126 -2.70 12.29 5.91
C GLY A 126 -4.18 12.21 6.27
N ILE A 127 -4.49 12.08 7.56
CA ILE A 127 -5.84 11.86 8.07
C ILE A 127 -6.36 13.15 8.73
N PRO A 128 -7.35 13.85 8.15
CA PRO A 128 -7.90 15.07 8.73
C PRO A 128 -8.59 14.83 10.07
N ARG A 129 -8.38 15.74 11.01
CA ARG A 129 -9.15 15.76 12.26
C ARG A 129 -10.61 16.09 11.98
N GLY A 130 -11.53 15.44 12.70
CA GLY A 130 -12.94 15.81 12.66
C GLY A 130 -13.18 17.25 13.08
N LYS A 131 -14.31 17.82 12.67
CA LYS A 131 -14.78 19.12 13.17
C LYS A 131 -14.88 19.07 14.69
N GLN A 132 -14.52 20.18 15.34
CA GLN A 132 -14.82 20.36 16.75
C GLN A 132 -16.35 20.29 16.94
N GLY A 133 -16.80 19.59 17.98
CA GLY A 133 -18.23 19.54 18.31
C GLY A 133 -18.77 20.93 18.68
N GLU A 134 -20.07 21.11 18.47
CA GLU A 134 -20.77 22.32 18.92
C GLU A 134 -20.57 22.52 20.44
N PRO A 135 -20.44 23.78 20.92
CA PRO A 135 -20.46 24.07 22.34
C PRO A 135 -21.69 23.47 23.04
N GLY A 136 -21.53 23.04 24.29
CA GLY A 136 -22.66 22.59 25.09
C GLY A 136 -23.72 23.68 25.29
N PRO A 137 -24.98 23.33 25.58
CA PRO A 137 -26.01 24.32 25.84
C PRO A 137 -25.63 25.20 27.04
N GLN A 138 -26.01 26.48 26.99
CA GLN A 138 -25.85 27.39 28.12
C GLN A 138 -26.60 26.85 29.35
N GLY A 139 -25.99 26.94 30.53
CA GLY A 139 -26.64 26.58 31.79
C GLY A 139 -27.91 27.40 32.03
N GLN A 140 -28.90 26.81 32.70
CA GLN A 140 -30.12 27.51 33.07
C GLN A 140 -29.79 28.74 33.94
N GLN A 141 -30.53 29.83 33.74
CA GLN A 141 -30.42 31.00 34.60
C GLN A 141 -30.73 30.63 36.06
N GLY A 142 -29.97 31.16 37.01
CA GLY A 142 -30.28 31.00 38.43
C GLY A 142 -31.66 31.60 38.76
N ILE A 143 -32.38 30.98 39.70
CA ILE A 143 -33.65 31.52 40.19
C ILE A 143 -33.45 32.94 40.76
N GLN A 144 -34.42 33.83 40.53
CA GLN A 144 -34.41 35.15 41.16
C GLN A 144 -34.46 35.01 42.68
N GLY A 145 -33.66 35.81 43.39
CA GLY A 145 -33.70 35.86 44.85
C GLY A 145 -35.06 36.32 45.38
N PRO A 146 -35.43 35.95 46.63
CA PRO A 146 -36.68 36.39 47.23
C PRO A 146 -36.75 37.93 47.33
N PRO A 147 -37.95 38.53 47.28
CA PRO A 147 -38.16 39.95 47.54
C PRO A 147 -37.56 40.37 48.90
N GLY A 148 -36.99 41.57 48.97
CA GLY A 148 -36.48 42.14 50.22
C GLY A 148 -37.60 42.42 51.25
N PRO A 149 -37.27 42.51 52.55
CA PRO A 149 -38.25 42.84 53.59
C PRO A 149 -38.80 44.25 53.43
N GLN A 150 -40.08 44.45 53.77
CA GLN A 150 -40.72 45.77 53.77
C GLN A 150 -40.15 46.67 54.86
N GLY A 151 -39.90 47.95 54.56
CA GLY A 151 -39.42 48.93 55.53
C GLY A 151 -40.45 49.29 56.62
N PRO A 152 -40.02 49.77 57.80
CA PRO A 152 -40.92 50.15 58.89
C PRO A 152 -41.72 51.42 58.57
N SER A 153 -42.99 51.47 58.97
CA SER A 153 -43.87 52.64 58.82
C SER A 153 -43.52 53.77 59.80
N GLY A 154 -43.55 55.02 59.34
CA GLY A 154 -43.39 56.22 60.19
C GLY A 154 -44.67 56.57 60.98
N VAL A 155 -44.52 57.13 62.18
CA VAL A 155 -45.61 57.58 63.07
C VAL A 155 -45.72 59.11 63.04
N ALA A 156 -46.93 59.64 62.87
CA ALA A 156 -47.25 61.06 63.06
C ALA A 156 -48.22 61.19 64.25
N VAL A 157 -47.92 62.07 65.22
CA VAL A 157 -48.81 62.35 66.36
C VAL A 157 -49.36 63.76 66.21
N ALA A 158 -50.68 63.90 66.36
CA ALA A 158 -51.35 65.19 66.39
C ALA A 158 -51.28 65.76 67.81
N ALA A 159 -50.62 66.91 67.98
CA ALA A 159 -50.74 67.72 69.18
C ALA A 159 -51.80 68.80 68.94
N GLU A 160 -52.82 68.86 69.80
CA GLU A 160 -53.87 69.88 69.72
C GLU A 160 -53.34 71.21 70.27
N GLY A 161 -53.24 72.22 69.40
CA GLY A 161 -52.81 73.58 69.77
C GLY A 161 -51.98 74.24 68.67
N GLN A 162 -51.96 75.58 68.65
CA GLN A 162 -50.97 76.32 67.86
C GLN A 162 -49.74 76.59 68.71
N TYR A 163 -48.58 76.25 68.16
CA TYR A 163 -47.28 76.55 68.74
C TYR A 163 -46.54 77.51 67.80
N ALA A 164 -46.01 78.59 68.36
CA ALA A 164 -45.19 79.55 67.64
C ALA A 164 -43.88 79.76 68.39
N PHE A 165 -42.77 79.54 67.69
CA PHE A 165 -41.43 79.76 68.22
C PHE A 165 -40.89 81.07 67.67
N ASN A 166 -40.53 81.99 68.55
CA ASN A 166 -39.92 83.28 68.21
C ASN A 166 -38.56 83.42 68.91
N ILE A 167 -37.66 84.21 68.34
CA ILE A 167 -36.36 84.51 68.95
C ILE A 167 -36.39 85.95 69.44
N ASP A 168 -36.02 86.18 70.70
CA ASP A 168 -35.92 87.53 71.26
C ASP A 168 -34.62 88.25 70.84
N GLU A 169 -34.49 89.54 71.18
CA GLU A 169 -33.31 90.35 70.83
C GLU A 169 -32.00 89.83 71.48
N ASN A 170 -32.09 88.96 72.48
CA ASN A 170 -30.95 88.32 73.15
C ASN A 170 -30.62 86.93 72.58
N GLY A 171 -31.37 86.46 71.58
CA GLY A 171 -31.17 85.17 70.94
C GLY A 171 -31.84 83.98 71.65
N HIS A 172 -32.71 84.21 72.63
CA HIS A 172 -33.43 83.13 73.31
C HIS A 172 -34.67 82.70 72.52
N LEU A 173 -34.89 81.38 72.42
CA LEU A 173 -36.10 80.80 71.83
C LEU A 173 -37.27 80.91 72.81
N ILE A 174 -38.29 81.65 72.43
CA ILE A 174 -39.54 81.84 73.16
C ILE A 174 -40.64 81.03 72.49
N LEU A 175 -41.27 80.13 73.24
CA LEU A 175 -42.43 79.37 72.80
C LEU A 175 -43.72 80.07 73.24
N TYR A 176 -44.54 80.45 72.27
CA TYR A 176 -45.94 80.82 72.45
C TYR A 176 -46.81 79.60 72.15
N TYR A 177 -47.65 79.21 73.09
CA TYR A 177 -48.57 78.10 72.91
C TYR A 177 -49.98 78.52 73.29
N THR A 178 -50.97 77.93 72.62
CA THR A 178 -52.38 78.04 73.00
C THR A 178 -52.76 76.81 73.81
N GLY A 179 -53.30 76.97 75.01
CA GLY A 179 -53.78 75.87 75.85
C GLY A 179 -53.42 76.06 77.33
N ASP A 180 -54.01 75.22 78.19
CA ASP A 180 -53.84 75.31 79.64
C ASP A 180 -52.59 74.57 80.15
N SER A 181 -51.98 73.73 79.31
CA SER A 181 -50.76 72.96 79.61
C SER A 181 -49.62 73.36 78.68
N ALA A 182 -48.45 73.69 79.24
CA ALA A 182 -47.24 73.91 78.45
C ALA A 182 -46.81 72.60 77.76
N PRO A 183 -46.57 72.59 76.44
CA PRO A 183 -46.05 71.43 75.73
C PRO A 183 -44.59 71.15 76.11
N ASP A 184 -44.21 69.88 76.17
CA ASP A 184 -42.87 69.44 76.55
C ASP A 184 -41.96 69.34 75.31
N PHE A 185 -41.49 70.49 74.84
CA PHE A 185 -40.52 70.56 73.74
C PHE A 185 -39.09 70.62 74.27
N GLU A 186 -38.21 69.80 73.70
CA GLU A 186 -36.77 69.83 73.97
C GLU A 186 -35.97 69.92 72.67
N ILE A 187 -34.77 70.50 72.74
CA ILE A 187 -33.80 70.44 71.63
C ILE A 187 -32.77 69.37 72.00
N GLY A 188 -32.69 68.31 71.20
CA GLY A 188 -31.71 67.25 71.39
C GLY A 188 -30.29 67.73 71.12
N GLU A 189 -29.29 66.94 71.55
CA GLU A 189 -27.86 67.23 71.31
C GLU A 189 -27.49 67.30 69.81
N ASP A 190 -28.33 66.74 68.95
CA ASP A 190 -28.22 66.78 67.49
C ASP A 190 -28.83 68.05 66.85
N GLY A 191 -29.41 68.93 67.67
CA GLY A 191 -30.02 70.19 67.24
C GLY A 191 -31.44 70.06 66.71
N HIS A 192 -32.08 68.88 66.82
CA HIS A 192 -33.48 68.70 66.43
C HIS A 192 -34.44 69.01 67.58
N LEU A 193 -35.61 69.57 67.23
CA LEU A 193 -36.70 69.83 68.17
C LEU A 193 -37.54 68.56 68.34
N TYR A 194 -37.65 68.07 69.57
CA TYR A 194 -38.48 66.94 69.96
C TYR A 194 -39.68 67.41 70.76
N LEU A 195 -40.83 66.79 70.51
CA LEU A 195 -41.99 66.86 71.38
C LEU A 195 -42.01 65.57 72.20
N ASN A 196 -41.80 65.69 73.50
CA ASN A 196 -41.96 64.58 74.42
C ASN A 196 -43.45 64.36 74.66
N ILE A 197 -43.94 63.21 74.24
CA ILE A 197 -45.33 62.82 74.43
C ILE A 197 -45.34 61.85 75.60
N ALA A 198 -45.90 62.27 76.73
CA ALA A 198 -46.13 61.43 77.91
C ALA A 198 -47.38 60.55 77.76
#